data_AF-A0A524CTV5-F1
#
_entry.id   AF-A0A524CTV5-F1
#
_cell.length_a   1.000
_cell.length_b   1.000
_cell.length_c   1.000
_cell.angle_alpha   90.00
_cell.angle_beta   90.00
_cell.angle_gamma   90.00
#
_symmetry.space_group_name_H-M   'P 1'
#
loop_
_entity.id
_entity.type
_entity.pdbx_description
1 polymer ?
#
loop_
_entity_poly.entity_id
_entity_poly.type
_entity_poly.pdbx_seq_one_letter_code
_entity_poly.pdbx_strand_id
1 'polypeptide(L)'
;MKNVRTNIRLPKSALRVLRFLDDKKPMPPRDISKGSKVPLRTVTFALERLVSHELCEKIPNLGDMRRTLYVVNHEKARAVFTRYSHQMA
;
A
#
# COMPACT_ATOMS: atom_id res chain seq x y z
N MET A 1 -18.34 -9.15 14.14
CA MET A 1 -16.87 -9.32 14.18
C MET A 1 -16.50 -10.46 13.25
N LYS A 2 -15.99 -10.19 12.04
CA LYS A 2 -15.56 -11.24 11.10
C LYS A 2 -14.07 -11.47 11.31
N ASN A 3 -13.71 -12.69 11.69
CA ASN A 3 -12.33 -13.14 11.85
C ASN A 3 -11.72 -13.30 10.46
N VAL A 4 -11.12 -12.23 9.93
CA VAL A 4 -10.57 -12.22 8.56
C VAL A 4 -9.20 -12.88 8.57
N ARG A 5 -9.19 -14.22 8.49
CA ARG A 5 -7.99 -14.97 8.09
C ARG A 5 -7.74 -14.75 6.60
N THR A 6 -7.25 -13.57 6.23
CA THR A 6 -6.84 -13.31 4.85
C THR A 6 -5.46 -13.93 4.61
N ASN A 7 -5.43 -15.00 3.81
CA ASN A 7 -4.18 -15.55 3.30
C ASN A 7 -3.61 -14.63 2.21
N ILE A 8 -3.23 -13.41 2.58
CA ILE A 8 -2.64 -12.43 1.67
C ILE A 8 -1.20 -12.84 1.38
N ARG A 9 -0.87 -13.03 0.10
CA ARG A 9 0.50 -13.26 -0.35
C ARG A 9 0.96 -12.06 -1.17
N LEU A 10 1.57 -11.11 -0.50
CA LEU A 10 2.11 -9.90 -1.13
C LEU A 10 3.50 -10.14 -1.71
N PRO A 11 3.78 -9.63 -2.93
CA PRO A 11 5.14 -9.55 -3.43
C PRO A 11 5.97 -8.55 -2.59
N LYS A 12 7.29 -8.73 -2.58
CA LYS A 12 8.22 -7.85 -1.82
C LYS A 12 8.06 -6.36 -2.17
N SER A 13 7.80 -6.06 -3.45
CA SER A 13 7.54 -4.69 -3.90
C SER A 13 6.29 -4.08 -3.26
N ALA A 14 5.22 -4.85 -3.11
CA ALA A 14 3.99 -4.39 -2.46
C ALA A 14 4.20 -4.14 -0.96
N LEU A 15 4.93 -5.02 -0.26
CA LEU A 15 5.29 -4.80 1.14
C LEU A 15 6.14 -3.54 1.33
N ARG A 16 7.11 -3.30 0.43
CA ARG A 16 7.95 -2.10 0.47
C ARG A 16 7.12 -0.83 0.29
N VAL A 17 6.19 -0.82 -0.68
CA VAL A 17 5.29 0.32 -0.92
C VAL A 17 4.33 0.52 0.25
N LEU A 18 3.74 -0.55 0.80
CA LEU A 18 2.86 -0.48 1.97
C LEU A 18 3.58 0.13 3.17
N ARG A 19 4.79 -0.34 3.48
CA ARG A 19 5.61 0.19 4.59
C ARG A 19 6.01 1.64 4.37
N PHE A 20 6.30 2.03 3.13
CA PHE A 20 6.60 3.41 2.79
C PHE A 20 5.40 4.34 3.00
N LEU A 21 4.17 3.86 2.78
CA LEU A 21 2.95 4.66 2.92
C LEU A 21 2.39 4.72 4.35
N ASP A 22 2.77 3.80 5.25
CA ASP A 22 2.16 3.63 6.57
C ASP A 22 2.27 4.86 7.49
N ASP A 23 3.26 5.73 7.27
CA ASP A 23 3.45 6.98 8.04
C ASP A 23 3.21 8.24 7.19
N LYS A 24 2.63 8.10 6.00
CA LYS A 24 2.48 9.20 5.04
C LYS A 24 1.04 9.64 4.84
N LYS A 25 0.90 10.90 4.46
CA LYS A 25 -0.36 11.45 3.93
C LYS A 25 -0.69 10.78 2.59
N PRO A 26 -1.97 10.77 2.17
CA PRO A 26 -2.37 10.26 0.87
C PRO A 26 -1.55 10.88 -0.26
N MET A 27 -1.05 10.06 -1.18
CA MET A 27 -0.12 10.53 -2.21
C MET A 27 -0.28 9.79 -3.54
N PRO A 28 0.06 10.45 -4.67
CA PRO A 28 -0.07 9.85 -5.98
C PRO A 28 1.09 8.89 -6.30
N PRO A 29 0.92 7.95 -7.25
CA PRO A 29 1.93 6.94 -7.60
C PRO A 29 3.32 7.49 -7.95
N ARG A 30 3.37 8.67 -8.60
CA ARG A 30 4.64 9.31 -8.98
C ARG A 30 5.44 9.76 -7.76
N ASP A 31 4.78 10.27 -6.73
CA ASP A 31 5.44 10.75 -5.52
C ASP A 31 5.85 9.56 -4.64
N ILE A 32 5.02 8.51 -4.60
CA ILE A 32 5.37 7.23 -3.99
C ILE A 32 6.62 6.65 -4.64
N SER A 33 6.70 6.63 -5.97
CA SER A 33 7.86 6.12 -6.72
C SER A 33 9.15 6.86 -6.34
N LYS A 34 9.09 8.19 -6.33
CA LYS A 34 10.23 9.03 -5.94
C LYS A 34 10.65 8.79 -4.49
N GLY A 35 9.71 8.82 -3.55
CA GLY A 35 10.01 8.71 -2.12
C GLY A 35 10.44 7.31 -1.69
N SER A 36 9.83 6.26 -2.24
CA SER A 36 10.16 4.87 -1.92
C SER A 36 11.39 4.35 -2.67
N LYS A 37 11.90 5.08 -3.67
CA LYS A 37 12.93 4.62 -4.61
C LYS A 37 12.54 3.28 -5.25
N VAL A 38 11.29 3.18 -5.69
CA VAL A 38 10.73 2.04 -6.44
C VAL A 38 10.29 2.56 -7.81
N PRO A 39 10.62 1.87 -8.93
CA PRO A 39 10.17 2.30 -10.25
C PRO A 39 8.66 2.47 -10.34
N LEU A 40 8.19 3.49 -11.06
CA LEU A 40 6.76 3.83 -11.13
C LEU A 40 5.88 2.64 -11.57
N ARG A 41 6.32 1.87 -12.57
CA ARG A 41 5.59 0.67 -13.02
C ARG A 41 5.42 -0.35 -11.89
N THR A 42 6.46 -0.54 -11.08
CA THR A 42 6.43 -1.44 -9.92
C THR A 42 5.56 -0.88 -8.80
N VAL A 43 5.55 0.45 -8.60
CA VAL A 43 4.63 1.10 -7.65
C VAL A 43 3.19 0.91 -8.07
N THR A 44 2.83 1.15 -9.34
CA THR A 44 1.47 0.95 -9.83
C THR A 44 1.02 -0.49 -9.65
N PHE A 45 1.85 -1.46 -10.03
CA PHE A 45 1.59 -2.87 -9.79
C PHE A 45 1.42 -3.20 -8.29
N ALA A 46 2.26 -2.65 -7.42
CA ALA A 46 2.14 -2.82 -5.98
C ALA A 46 0.82 -2.26 -5.44
N LEU A 47 0.46 -1.04 -5.84
CA LEU A 47 -0.77 -0.38 -5.44
C LEU A 47 -2.01 -1.13 -5.89
N GLU A 48 -2.01 -1.69 -7.10
CA GLU A 48 -3.11 -2.58 -7.56
C GLU A 48 -3.31 -3.77 -6.62
N ARG A 49 -2.22 -4.42 -6.18
CA ARG A 49 -2.29 -5.54 -5.24
C ARG A 49 -2.74 -5.11 -3.85
N LEU A 50 -2.27 -3.96 -3.37
CA LEU A 50 -2.68 -3.44 -2.07
C LEU A 50 -4.17 -3.06 -2.07
N VAL A 51 -4.66 -2.45 -3.15
CA VAL A 51 -6.09 -2.14 -3.31
C VAL A 51 -6.94 -3.40 -3.43
N SER A 52 -6.52 -4.42 -4.20
CA SER A 52 -7.27 -5.68 -4.32
C SER A 52 -7.39 -6.46 -3.00
N HIS A 53 -6.50 -6.18 -2.04
CA HIS A 53 -6.52 -6.76 -0.71
C HIS A 53 -7.05 -5.79 0.36
N GLU A 54 -7.60 -4.65 -0.04
CA GLU A 54 -8.17 -3.63 0.85
C GLU A 54 -7.14 -3.09 1.88
N LEU A 55 -5.84 -3.16 1.55
CA LEU A 55 -4.74 -2.60 2.34
C LEU A 55 -4.46 -1.14 1.97
N CYS A 56 -4.89 -0.72 0.79
CA CYS A 56 -4.88 0.66 0.35
C CYS A 56 -6.21 1.00 -0.31
N GLU A 57 -6.55 2.28 -0.29
CA GLU A 57 -7.73 2.83 -0.93
C GLU A 57 -7.33 3.95 -1.89
N LYS A 58 -8.10 4.08 -2.98
CA LYS A 58 -7.96 5.17 -3.94
C LYS A 58 -8.91 6.29 -3.53
N ILE A 59 -8.39 7.49 -3.38
CA ILE A 59 -9.21 8.68 -3.12
C ILE A 59 -8.97 9.73 -4.23
N PRO A 60 -10.02 10.48 -4.63
CA PRO A 60 -9.85 11.57 -5.58
C PRO A 60 -8.97 12.67 -4.97
N ASN A 61 -8.17 13.31 -5.81
CA ASN A 61 -7.41 14.50 -5.42
C ASN A 61 -8.20 15.74 -5.82
N LEU A 62 -8.67 16.49 -4.83
CA LEU A 62 -9.47 17.69 -5.05
C LEU A 62 -8.65 18.85 -5.65
N GLY A 63 -7.31 18.83 -5.51
CA GLY A 63 -6.42 19.82 -6.12
C GLY A 63 -6.02 19.50 -7.57
N ASP A 64 -6.09 18.23 -7.98
CA ASP A 64 -5.85 17.77 -9.35
C ASP A 64 -6.51 16.41 -9.58
N MET A 65 -7.70 16.40 -10.16
CA MET A 65 -8.49 15.17 -10.37
C MET A 65 -7.78 14.14 -11.28
N ARG A 66 -6.73 14.52 -12.01
CA ARG A 66 -5.94 13.60 -12.85
C ARG A 66 -4.95 12.76 -12.01
N ARG A 67 -4.75 13.10 -10.74
CA ARG A 67 -3.79 12.46 -9.83
C ARG A 67 -4.50 11.75 -8.69
N THR A 68 -4.93 10.52 -8.89
CA THR A 68 -5.48 9.69 -7.81
C THR A 68 -4.48 9.55 -6.64
N LEU A 69 -4.95 9.77 -5.42
CA LEU A 69 -4.15 9.55 -4.21
C LEU A 69 -4.42 8.15 -3.66
N TYR A 70 -3.42 7.60 -3.00
CA TYR A 70 -3.50 6.32 -2.32
C TYR A 70 -3.27 6.52 -0.83
N VAL A 71 -4.13 5.92 -0.01
CA VAL A 71 -4.07 5.95 1.45
C VAL A 71 -4.08 4.52 2.01
N VAL A 72 -3.38 4.30 3.11
CA VAL A 72 -3.28 2.99 3.75
C VAL A 72 -4.48 2.75 4.67
N ASN A 73 -5.01 1.53 4.65
CA ASN A 73 -5.89 1.05 5.70
C ASN A 73 -5.03 0.55 6.87
N HIS A 74 -4.77 1.41 7.86
CA HIS A 74 -3.81 1.12 8.94
C HIS A 74 -4.21 -0.08 9.81
N GLU A 75 -5.51 -0.34 9.98
CA GLU A 75 -5.99 -1.49 10.74
C GLU A 75 -5.54 -2.80 10.07
N LYS A 76 -5.78 -2.94 8.77
CA LYS A 76 -5.37 -4.12 8.01
C LYS A 76 -3.87 -4.19 7.78
N ALA A 77 -3.21 -3.05 7.58
CA ALA A 77 -1.76 -2.97 7.38
C ALA A 77 -0.99 -3.51 8.61
N ARG A 78 -1.43 -3.17 9.84
CA ARG A 78 -0.80 -3.72 11.06
C ARG A 78 -0.84 -5.24 11.11
N ALA A 79 -1.98 -5.85 10.77
CA ALA A 79 -2.11 -7.31 10.73
C ALA A 79 -1.13 -7.94 9.72
N VAL A 80 -0.92 -7.30 8.57
CA VAL A 80 0.07 -7.73 7.56
C VAL A 80 1.50 -7.59 8.09
N PHE A 81 1.86 -6.45 8.69
CA PHE A 81 3.22 -6.24 9.21
C PHE A 81 3.61 -7.23 10.30
N THR A 82 2.69 -7.54 11.24
CA THR A 82 2.94 -8.56 12.25
C THR A 82 3.27 -9.91 11.60
N ARG A 83 2.47 -10.34 10.60
CA ARG A 83 2.70 -11.62 9.91
C ARG A 83 4.04 -11.67 9.19
N TYR A 84 4.39 -10.64 8.43
CA TYR A 84 5.63 -10.64 7.64
C TYR A 84 6.89 -10.39 8.46
N SER A 85 6.78 -9.74 9.62
CA SER A 85 7.92 -9.55 10.53
C SER A 85 8.42 -10.89 11.08
N HIS A 86 7.51 -11.83 11.36
CA HIS A 86 7.86 -13.19 11.77
C HIS A 86 8.42 -14.07 10.63
N GLN A 87 8.27 -13.65 9.37
CA GLN A 87 8.78 -14.40 8.21
C GLN A 87 10.12 -13.85 7.68
N MET A 88 10.58 -12.71 8.20
CA MET A 88 11.80 -12.01 7.78
C MET A 88 12.87 -11.97 8.89
N ALA A 89 12.60 -12.60 10.03
CA ALA A 89 13.58 -12.93 11.08
C ALA A 89 14.10 -14.35 10.83
#